data_AF-A0AAJ0XAW1-F1
#
_entry.id   AF-A0AAJ0XAW1-F1
#
_cell.length_a   1.000
_cell.length_b   1.000
_cell.length_c   1.000
_cell.angle_alpha   90.00
_cell.angle_beta   90.00
_cell.angle_gamma   90.00
#
_symmetry.space_group_name_H-M   'P 1'
#
loop_
_entity.id
_entity.type
_entity.pdbx_description
1 polymer ?
#
loop_
_entity_poly.entity_id
_entity_poly.type
_entity_poly.pdbx_seq_one_letter_code
_entity_poly.pdbx_strand_id
1 'polypeptide(L)' 'MAAALLAHAKEIRDDGFIVEMVVWELPEPLPPCRHRYKYRLFFGTGDRCWVRIHAVSTISGSTRSCSISRWA' A
#
# COMPACT_ATOMS: atom_id res chain seq x y z
N MET A 1 17.11 11.00 -0.52
CA MET A 1 16.75 10.40 0.79
C MET A 1 15.84 9.19 0.56
N ALA A 2 15.90 8.18 1.43
CA ALA A 2 15.07 6.97 1.32
C ALA A 2 13.74 7.15 2.11
N ALA A 3 12.75 6.32 1.81
CA ALA A 3 11.48 6.34 2.55
C ALA A 3 11.68 5.84 3.99
N ALA A 4 11.08 6.52 4.96
CA ALA A 4 11.08 6.13 6.37
C ALA A 4 9.89 5.21 6.67
N LEU A 5 10.13 4.07 7.31
CA LEU A 5 9.06 3.19 7.78
C LEU A 5 8.41 3.80 9.02
N LEU A 6 7.14 4.18 8.93
CA LEU A 6 6.40 4.77 10.05
C LEU A 6 5.66 3.70 10.85
N ALA A 7 5.03 2.75 10.16
CA ALA A 7 4.27 1.69 10.80
C ALA A 7 4.39 0.40 10.00
N HIS A 8 4.61 -0.70 10.72
CA HIS A 8 4.50 -2.04 10.19
C HIS A 8 3.76 -2.88 11.21
N ALA A 9 2.57 -3.33 10.83
CA ALA A 9 1.77 -4.25 11.61
C ALA A 9 1.49 -5.48 10.76
N LYS A 10 1.82 -6.65 11.30
CA LYS A 10 1.50 -7.94 10.69
C LYS A 10 0.85 -8.81 11.75
N GLU A 11 -0.37 -9.24 11.48
CA GLU A 11 -1.14 -10.13 12.32
C GLU A 11 -1.47 -11.39 11.52
N ILE A 12 -1.23 -12.54 12.12
CA ILE A 12 -1.70 -13.83 11.62
C ILE A 12 -2.73 -14.30 12.63
N ARG A 13 -3.97 -14.48 12.18
CA ARG A 13 -5.08 -14.95 13.00
C ARG A 13 -5.07 -16.48 13.07
N ASP A 14 -5.73 -17.03 14.08
CA ASP A 14 -5.77 -18.48 14.34
C ASP A 14 -6.39 -19.26 13.17
N ASP A 15 -7.30 -18.62 12.44
CA ASP A 15 -7.99 -19.08 11.24
C ASP A 15 -7.13 -18.96 9.95
N GLY A 16 -5.85 -18.62 10.08
CA GLY A 16 -4.88 -18.58 8.98
C GLY A 16 -4.93 -17.31 8.13
N PHE A 17 -5.82 -16.38 8.46
CA PHE A 17 -5.88 -15.06 7.83
C PHE A 17 -4.69 -14.20 8.25
N ILE A 18 -4.10 -13.54 7.26
CA ILE A 18 -2.96 -12.65 7.37
C ILE A 18 -3.46 -11.24 7.06
N VAL A 19 -3.30 -10.35 8.02
CA VAL A 19 -3.49 -8.91 7.86
C VAL A 19 -2.12 -8.26 7.98
N GLU A 20 -1.65 -7.61 6.93
CA GLU A 20 -0.39 -6.85 6.97
C GLU A 20 -0.60 -5.43 6.46
N MET A 21 -0.25 -4.45 7.29
CA MET A 21 -0.27 -3.03 6.95
C MET A 21 1.14 -2.46 7.11
N VAL A 22 1.59 -1.78 6.07
CA VAL A 22 2.88 -1.09 6.07
C VAL A 22 2.68 0.33 5.57
N VAL A 23 3.16 1.31 6.34
CA VAL A 23 3.08 2.74 6.04
C VAL A 23 4.47 3.32 6.05
N TRP A 24 4.82 4.03 4.98
CA TRP A 24 6.07 4.75 4.83
C TRP A 24 5.82 6.24 4.67
N GLU A 25 6.71 7.06 5.23
CA GLU A 25 6.87 8.46 4.85
C GLU A 25 7.93 8.59 3.76
N LEU A 26 7.57 9.30 2.70
CA LEU A 26 8.42 9.63 1.58
C LEU A 26 9.09 10.98 1.85
N PRO A 27 10.35 11.17 1.45
CA PRO A 27 11.03 12.47 1.60
C PRO A 27 10.32 13.57 0.80
N GLU A 28 9.74 13.24 -0.34
CA GLU A 28 8.99 14.14 -1.21
C GLU A 28 7.64 13.52 -1.59
N PRO A 29 6.57 14.32 -1.75
CA PRO A 29 5.30 13.81 -2.25
C PRO A 29 5.47 13.22 -3.65
N LEU A 30 4.91 12.04 -3.93
CA LEU A 30 4.90 11.49 -5.29
C LEU A 30 3.74 12.09 -6.09
N PRO A 31 3.98 12.88 -7.15
CA PRO A 31 2.91 13.42 -7.98
C PRO A 31 2.07 12.29 -8.60
N PRO A 32 0.72 12.37 -8.61
CA PRO A 32 -0.13 13.53 -8.27
C PRO A 32 -0.54 13.65 -6.80
N CYS A 33 -0.10 12.74 -5.95
CA CYS A 33 -0.53 12.69 -4.56
C CYS A 33 0.27 13.73 -3.76
N ARG A 34 -0.43 14.68 -3.11
CA ARG A 34 0.19 15.73 -2.30
C ARG A 34 0.69 15.26 -0.94
N HIS A 35 0.28 14.05 -0.52
CA HIS A 35 0.71 13.46 0.73
C HIS A 35 2.03 12.71 0.56
N ARG A 36 2.86 12.76 1.61
CA ARG A 36 4.14 12.04 1.68
C ARG A 36 3.99 10.60 2.14
N TYR A 37 2.77 10.09 2.30
CA TYR A 37 2.57 8.74 2.80
C TYR A 37 2.39 7.75 1.66
N LYS A 38 3.11 6.63 1.75
CA LYS A 38 2.89 5.43 0.94
C LYS A 38 2.36 4.35 1.87
N TYR A 39 1.36 3.61 1.40
CA TYR A 39 0.76 2.52 2.16
C TYR A 39 0.70 1.24 1.34
N ARG A 40 0.82 0.12 2.03
CA ARG A 40 0.58 -1.23 1.53
C ARG A 40 -0.33 -1.92 2.52
N LEU A 41 -1.42 -2.50 2.01
CA LEU A 41 -2.31 -3.35 2.79
C LEU A 41 -2.40 -4.71 2.11
N PHE A 42 -2.26 -5.75 2.90
CA PHE A 42 -2.47 -7.12 2.50
C PHE A 42 -3.50 -7.77 3.42
N PHE A 43 -4.46 -8.44 2.80
CA PHE A 43 -5.43 -9.30 3.46
C PHE A 43 -5.60 -10.56 2.62
N GLY A 44 -5.28 -11.69 3.21
CA GLY A 44 -5.20 -12.98 2.52
C GLY A 44 -4.93 -14.12 3.50
N THR A 45 -4.92 -15.33 2.99
CA THR A 45 -4.30 -16.50 3.61
C THR A 45 -3.00 -16.82 2.87
N GLY A 46 -2.30 -17.89 3.26
CA GLY A 46 -1.11 -18.35 2.53
C GLY A 46 -1.40 -18.78 1.08
N ASP A 47 -2.64 -19.21 0.81
CA ASP A 47 -3.12 -19.74 -0.47
C ASP A 47 -3.93 -18.72 -1.28
N ARG A 48 -4.58 -17.72 -0.64
CA ARG A 48 -5.50 -16.80 -1.32
C ARG A 48 -5.27 -15.35 -0.90
N CYS A 49 -5.30 -14.44 -1.86
CA CYS A 49 -5.24 -13.00 -1.61
C CYS A 49 -6.62 -12.38 -1.89
N TRP A 50 -7.26 -11.74 -0.90
CA TRP A 50 -8.53 -11.03 -1.13
C TRP A 50 -8.33 -9.55 -1.40
N VAL A 51 -7.45 -8.92 -0.63
CA VAL A 51 -7.13 -7.50 -0.81
C VAL A 51 -5.64 -7.36 -0.81
N ARG A 52 -5.13 -6.82 -1.90
CA ARG A 52 -3.77 -6.31 -1.95
C ARG A 52 -3.83 -4.90 -2.52
N ILE A 53 -3.48 -3.95 -1.68
CA ILE A 53 -3.38 -2.54 -2.04
C ILE A 53 -1.92 -2.15 -2.03
N HIS A 54 -1.50 -1.58 -3.15
CA HIS A 54 -0.26 -0.84 -3.24
C HIS A 54 -0.61 0.57 -3.69
N ALA A 55 -0.31 1.56 -2.85
CA ALA A 55 -0.30 2.93 -3.33
C ALA A 55 0.91 3.09 -4.27
N VAL A 56 0.64 3.12 -5.57
CA VAL A 56 1.58 3.53 -6.60
C VAL A 56 1.02 4.76 -7.29
N SER A 57 1.82 5.82 -7.41
CA SER A 57 1.47 6.92 -8.30
C SER A 57 1.92 6.53 -9.71
N THR A 58 0.98 6.11 -10.54
CA THR A 58 1.24 5.82 -11.94
C THR A 58 1.24 7.13 -12.73
N ILE A 59 2.32 7.43 -13.45
CA ILE A 59 2.36 8.51 -14.44
C ILE A 59 1.83 7.93 -15.75
N SER A 60 0.51 8.01 -15.99
CA SER A 60 -0.07 7.74 -17.32
C SER A 60 -0.60 9.06 -17.92
N GLY A 61 -0.19 9.32 -19.16
CA GLY A 61 -0.11 10.64 -19.79
C GLY A 61 -1.42 11.34 -20.18
N SER A 62 -2.50 11.28 -19.40
CA SER A 62 -3.67 12.15 -19.68
C SER A 62 -4.64 12.36 -18.50
N THR A 63 -4.61 11.53 -17.45
CA THR A 63 -5.48 11.75 -16.28
C THR A 63 -4.74 11.33 -15.02
N ARG A 64 -4.42 12.33 -14.20
CA ARG A 64 -3.57 12.20 -13.01
C ARG A 64 -4.44 11.81 -11.81
N SER A 65 -4.59 10.50 -11.55
CA SER A 65 -5.34 10.01 -10.38
C SER A 65 -4.45 9.16 -9.47
N CYS A 66 -4.52 9.44 -8.17
CA CYS A 66 -3.97 8.58 -7.12
C CYS A 66 -4.90 7.35 -7.07
N SER A 67 -4.57 6.27 -7.79
CA SER A 67 -5.45 5.11 -7.91
C SER A 67 -5.05 4.03 -6.91
N ILE A 68 -5.99 3.67 -6.04
CA ILE A 68 -5.90 2.46 -5.22
C ILE A 68 -6.17 1.29 -6.17
N SER A 69 -5.11 0.63 -6.65
CA SER A 69 -5.28 -0.59 -7.44
C SER A 69 -5.71 -1.70 -6.49
N ARG A 70 -7.02 -1.99 -6.45
CA ARG A 70 -7.58 -3.17 -5.79
C ARG A 70 -7.53 -4.31 -6.79
N TRP A 71 -6.66 -5.28 -6.57
CA TRP A 71 -6.69 -6.55 -7.30
C TRP A 71 -7.52 -7.53 -6.47
N ALA A 72 -8.61 -8.03 -7.07
CA ALA A 72 -9.45 -9.11 -6.56
C ALA A 72 -9.20 -10.36 -7.42
#